data_AF-A0A356F3J9-F1
#
_entry.id   AF-A0A356F3J9-F1
#
_cell.length_a   1.000
_cell.length_b   1.000
_cell.length_c   1.000
_cell.angle_alpha   90.00
_cell.angle_beta   90.00
_cell.angle_gamma   90.00
#
_symmetry.space_group_name_H-M   'P 1'
#
loop_
_entity.id
_entity.type
_entity.pdbx_description
1 polymer ?
#
loop_
_entity_poly.entity_id
_entity_poly.type
_entity_poly.pdbx_seq_one_letter_code
_entity_poly.pdbx_strand_id
1 'polypeptide(L)'
;MFGITSKELRDTWIKFYESKGHVNIGAVSLIGDGTTGVMFNIAGMQPLMPYLLGQKHPMGTRLCNIQGCVRTIDIESVGDESHCTFFEMMGNWSLGDYFKKEKTAWTFELLTSKFGLDADKICATVFAGDESAPKDTETAEYLEKLGIKKENIFFLGKEDNWWEIAGTTGTPCGPDNEWFYPLSDKKCSEHCDINCSCKRFVEIGNDVYMQYEKLENGYAPLKNKNVDTGFGFERMLMFLNGLKDVYLTDVFYPVIEFVSKSIGCEYGKVESTTKSIRIIADHMRTALMLIGDKNGIVPSNVGSGYILRRLLRRAIRHAKKIGLDVKLLSQICKIYIDQVYSEAYPNLKEKQDYIISQIDLEVEKFNKTIEVGTKEFEKLCNGILRKIEFMKSQNQNFVPTKQDNTISGKSAFRLYDTFGFPIEMTVEMAKEKGFDVDEEGFKQAYAEHQELAKTTSSGAFKSGLKENGEIETKYHTATHLLNSALKLVVGDTSHQMGSNITSERLRFDFACDHKLTEEEIEKTQKIVNDWIAQGLSVKCEEMSKQKAVEIGAEHQFLDRYPDVVTVYSIGDVSKEICTGPHVKNTNELGKFVIKKEEASSSGVRRIKAILEN
;
A
#
# COMPACT_ATOMS: atom_id res chain seq x y z
N MET A 1 -26.43 22.27 -1.80
CA MET A 1 -26.91 21.39 -0.72
C MET A 1 -27.03 20.01 -1.33
N PHE A 2 -26.36 19.01 -0.77
CA PHE A 2 -26.36 17.64 -1.28
C PHE A 2 -27.75 17.01 -1.13
N GLY A 3 -28.17 16.18 -2.09
CA GLY A 3 -29.41 15.41 -2.02
C GLY A 3 -29.33 14.27 -1.00
N ILE A 4 -28.14 13.69 -0.82
CA ILE A 4 -27.81 12.74 0.26
C ILE A 4 -26.35 12.94 0.65
N THR A 5 -26.07 12.98 1.95
CA THR A 5 -24.69 13.05 2.48
C THR A 5 -24.05 11.66 2.59
N SER A 6 -22.72 11.62 2.65
CA SER A 6 -21.97 10.40 2.92
C SER A 6 -22.44 9.70 4.21
N LYS A 7 -22.68 10.47 5.28
CA LYS A 7 -23.22 9.96 6.54
C LYS A 7 -24.60 9.32 6.36
N GLU A 8 -25.53 10.00 5.70
CA GLU A 8 -26.88 9.47 5.45
C GLU A 8 -26.85 8.22 4.57
N LEU A 9 -25.95 8.15 3.58
CA LEU A 9 -25.79 6.96 2.74
C LEU A 9 -25.30 5.77 3.56
N ARG A 10 -24.28 5.95 4.42
CA ARG A 10 -23.78 4.89 5.32
C ARG A 10 -24.89 4.37 6.22
N ASP A 11 -25.60 5.29 6.88
CA ASP A 11 -26.71 4.97 7.78
C ASP A 11 -27.85 4.26 7.06
N THR A 12 -28.21 4.72 5.87
CA THR A 12 -29.29 4.12 5.07
C THR A 12 -28.96 2.68 4.71
N TRP A 13 -27.73 2.40 4.28
CA TRP A 13 -27.29 1.04 3.94
C TRP A 13 -27.37 0.11 5.16
N ILE A 14 -26.76 0.50 6.28
CA ILE A 14 -26.70 -0.33 7.49
C ILE A 14 -28.12 -0.57 8.04
N LYS A 15 -28.90 0.50 8.25
CA LYS A 15 -30.26 0.38 8.81
C LYS A 15 -31.19 -0.42 7.90
N PHE A 16 -31.02 -0.33 6.58
CA PHE A 16 -31.80 -1.13 5.64
C PHE A 16 -31.53 -2.62 5.85
N TYR A 17 -30.28 -3.06 5.87
CA TYR A 17 -29.97 -4.47 6.04
C TYR A 17 -30.21 -4.99 7.47
N GLU A 18 -30.00 -4.16 8.50
CA GLU A 18 -30.43 -4.51 9.87
C GLU A 18 -31.94 -4.79 9.94
N SER A 19 -32.76 -4.02 9.21
CA SER A 19 -34.20 -4.28 9.11
C SER A 19 -34.56 -5.61 8.41
N LYS A 20 -33.62 -6.21 7.66
CA LYS A 20 -33.74 -7.54 7.04
C LYS A 20 -33.10 -8.65 7.89
N GLY A 21 -32.64 -8.31 9.09
CA GLY A 21 -32.05 -9.25 10.05
C GLY A 21 -30.55 -9.46 9.87
N HIS A 22 -29.86 -8.59 9.13
CA HIS A 22 -28.40 -8.60 9.07
C HIS A 22 -27.80 -7.97 10.32
N VAL A 23 -26.58 -8.40 10.64
CA VAL A 23 -25.78 -7.81 11.70
C VAL A 23 -24.66 -6.98 11.08
N ASN A 24 -24.51 -5.73 11.53
CA ASN A 24 -23.38 -4.89 11.14
C ASN A 24 -22.09 -5.44 11.77
N ILE A 25 -21.17 -5.94 10.94
CA ILE A 25 -19.89 -6.53 11.39
C ILE A 25 -18.76 -5.51 11.50
N GLY A 26 -19.01 -4.25 11.11
CA GLY A 26 -17.99 -3.21 11.05
C GLY A 26 -16.96 -3.42 9.93
N ALA A 27 -16.10 -2.43 9.74
CA ALA A 27 -14.96 -2.54 8.82
C ALA A 27 -13.79 -3.27 9.50
N VAL A 28 -13.08 -4.10 8.73
CA VAL A 28 -11.79 -4.67 9.15
C VAL A 28 -10.63 -3.81 8.66
N SER A 29 -9.43 -4.13 9.15
CA SER A 29 -8.16 -3.52 8.75
C SER A 29 -8.02 -3.41 7.23
N LEU A 30 -7.56 -2.25 6.77
CA LEU A 30 -7.17 -2.01 5.37
C LEU A 30 -5.93 -2.81 4.97
N ILE A 31 -5.10 -3.15 5.96
CA ILE A 31 -3.84 -3.86 5.76
C ILE A 31 -4.11 -5.36 5.83
N GLY A 32 -3.64 -6.08 4.82
CA GLY A 32 -3.74 -7.52 4.76
C GLY A 32 -3.04 -8.18 5.94
N ASP A 33 -3.67 -9.20 6.50
CA ASP A 33 -3.14 -10.00 7.62
C ASP A 33 -2.18 -11.12 7.16
N GLY A 34 -1.86 -11.15 5.87
CA GLY A 34 -1.02 -12.17 5.24
C GLY A 34 -1.73 -13.47 4.88
N THR A 35 -2.98 -13.69 5.31
CA THR A 35 -3.70 -14.96 5.09
C THR A 35 -4.20 -15.12 3.66
N THR A 36 -4.51 -14.01 2.99
CA THR A 36 -5.04 -13.97 1.62
C THR A 36 -3.98 -13.59 0.58
N GLY A 37 -2.73 -13.34 1.00
CA GLY A 37 -1.62 -12.95 0.13
C GLY A 37 -1.70 -11.53 -0.43
N VAL A 38 -2.76 -10.76 -0.14
CA VAL A 38 -2.84 -9.34 -0.55
C VAL A 38 -2.12 -8.43 0.44
N MET A 39 -1.60 -7.32 -0.08
CA MET A 39 -1.01 -6.26 0.73
C MET A 39 -2.06 -5.39 1.43
N PHE A 40 -3.14 -5.05 0.72
CA PHE A 40 -4.26 -4.28 1.22
C PHE A 40 -5.56 -4.99 0.89
N ASN A 41 -6.57 -4.79 1.72
CA ASN A 41 -7.92 -5.25 1.43
C ASN A 41 -8.46 -4.48 0.20
N ILE A 42 -8.82 -5.21 -0.86
CA ILE A 42 -9.24 -4.61 -2.13
C ILE A 42 -10.75 -4.71 -2.38
N ALA A 43 -11.48 -5.45 -1.54
CA ALA A 43 -12.92 -5.69 -1.69
C ALA A 43 -13.59 -6.09 -0.37
N GLY A 44 -14.90 -5.85 -0.26
CA GLY A 44 -15.69 -6.17 0.92
C GLY A 44 -15.73 -7.65 1.27
N MET A 45 -15.71 -8.55 0.27
CA MET A 45 -15.85 -9.99 0.50
C MET A 45 -14.58 -10.67 1.02
N GLN A 46 -13.42 -10.05 0.82
CA GLN A 46 -12.13 -10.68 1.08
C GLN A 46 -11.94 -11.11 2.55
N PRO A 47 -12.31 -10.31 3.56
CA PRO A 47 -12.31 -10.74 4.97
C PRO A 47 -13.29 -11.87 5.27
N LEU A 48 -14.26 -12.09 4.39
CA LEU A 48 -15.30 -13.10 4.56
C LEU A 48 -15.04 -14.42 3.83
N MET A 49 -13.93 -14.52 3.11
CA MET A 49 -13.56 -15.69 2.32
C MET A 49 -13.69 -17.02 3.09
N PRO A 50 -13.19 -17.16 4.34
CA PRO A 50 -13.29 -18.42 5.08
C PRO A 50 -14.75 -18.83 5.34
N TYR A 51 -15.64 -17.86 5.57
CA TYR A 51 -17.04 -18.12 5.89
C TYR A 51 -17.87 -18.40 4.65
N LEU A 52 -17.55 -17.78 3.52
CA LEU A 52 -18.13 -18.10 2.20
C LEU A 52 -17.80 -19.55 1.79
N LEU A 53 -16.66 -20.09 2.23
CA LEU A 53 -16.28 -21.50 2.06
C LEU A 53 -16.92 -22.45 3.09
N GLY A 54 -17.80 -21.93 3.96
CA GLY A 54 -18.61 -22.74 4.88
C GLY A 54 -18.15 -22.76 6.34
N GLN A 55 -17.13 -21.98 6.71
CA GLN A 55 -16.86 -21.73 8.14
C GLN A 55 -18.00 -20.90 8.76
N LYS A 56 -18.29 -21.13 10.04
CA LYS A 56 -19.32 -20.35 10.75
C LYS A 56 -18.75 -19.00 11.16
N HIS A 57 -19.45 -17.93 10.77
CA HIS A 57 -19.12 -16.59 11.26
C HIS A 57 -19.68 -16.39 12.69
N PRO A 58 -18.92 -15.81 13.63
CA PRO A 58 -19.33 -15.67 15.03
C PRO A 58 -20.59 -14.82 15.23
N MET A 59 -20.89 -13.91 14.29
CA MET A 59 -22.04 -12.99 14.36
C MET A 59 -23.27 -13.49 13.59
N GLY A 60 -23.27 -14.74 13.09
CA GLY A 60 -24.41 -15.34 12.38
C GLY A 60 -24.23 -15.41 10.87
N THR A 61 -25.33 -15.60 10.14
CA THR A 61 -25.33 -15.92 8.70
C THR A 61 -25.75 -14.76 7.79
N ARG A 62 -26.25 -13.66 8.36
CA ARG A 62 -26.62 -12.43 7.64
C ARG A 62 -25.76 -11.28 8.12
N LEU A 63 -24.87 -10.78 7.28
CA LEU A 63 -23.87 -9.79 7.66
C LEU A 63 -23.94 -8.58 6.75
N CYS A 64 -23.71 -7.37 7.26
CA CYS A 64 -23.52 -6.18 6.43
C CYS A 64 -22.41 -5.32 6.99
N ASN A 65 -21.76 -4.51 6.15
CA ASN A 65 -20.84 -3.47 6.58
C ASN A 65 -20.63 -2.41 5.50
N ILE A 66 -19.71 -1.50 5.80
CA ILE A 66 -19.10 -0.58 4.86
C ILE A 66 -17.60 -0.76 5.01
N GLN A 67 -16.99 -1.49 4.08
CA GLN A 67 -15.59 -1.87 4.14
C GLN A 67 -14.73 -0.86 3.40
N GLY A 68 -13.71 -0.30 4.07
CA GLY A 68 -12.69 0.47 3.38
C GLY A 68 -11.79 -0.44 2.54
N CYS A 69 -11.44 -0.01 1.34
CA CYS A 69 -10.63 -0.72 0.38
C CYS A 69 -9.50 0.18 -0.12
N VAL A 70 -8.32 -0.39 -0.40
CA VAL A 70 -7.21 0.35 -1.02
C VAL A 70 -6.77 -0.35 -2.31
N ARG A 71 -6.83 0.38 -3.43
CA ARG A 71 -6.36 -0.08 -4.74
C ARG A 71 -5.36 0.92 -5.32
N THR A 72 -4.20 0.42 -5.75
CA THR A 72 -3.14 1.26 -6.32
C THR A 72 -2.73 0.84 -7.73
N ILE A 73 -3.49 -0.05 -8.35
CA ILE A 73 -3.26 -0.49 -9.73
C ILE A 73 -3.47 0.70 -10.69
N ASP A 74 -4.55 1.45 -10.48
CA ASP A 74 -4.92 2.62 -11.29
C ASP A 74 -4.44 3.95 -10.70
N ILE A 75 -3.34 3.93 -9.95
CA ILE A 75 -2.82 5.12 -9.28
C ILE A 75 -2.59 6.28 -10.26
N GLU A 76 -2.21 5.99 -11.51
CA GLU A 76 -1.99 7.01 -12.55
C GLU A 76 -3.28 7.67 -13.07
N SER A 77 -4.42 7.00 -12.93
CA SER A 77 -5.75 7.51 -13.30
C SER A 77 -6.32 8.48 -12.25
N VAL A 78 -5.81 8.42 -11.01
CA VAL A 78 -6.20 9.33 -9.93
C VAL A 78 -5.93 10.78 -10.33
N GLY A 79 -6.92 11.63 -10.13
CA GLY A 79 -6.97 13.00 -10.63
C GLY A 79 -7.97 13.20 -11.77
N ASP A 80 -8.54 12.13 -12.31
CA ASP A 80 -9.76 12.19 -13.10
C ASP A 80 -11.02 12.37 -12.22
N GLU A 81 -12.21 12.22 -12.77
CA GLU A 81 -13.47 12.52 -12.08
C GLU A 81 -13.98 11.39 -11.18
N SER A 82 -13.34 10.21 -11.16
CA SER A 82 -13.94 8.99 -10.58
C SER A 82 -12.99 8.03 -9.86
N HIS A 83 -11.69 8.07 -10.13
CA HIS A 83 -10.73 7.16 -9.52
C HIS A 83 -10.28 7.66 -8.15
N CYS A 84 -10.26 6.72 -7.19
CA CYS A 84 -9.79 6.91 -5.83
C CYS A 84 -8.83 5.77 -5.45
N THR A 85 -7.80 6.05 -4.65
CA THR A 85 -6.91 5.00 -4.13
C THR A 85 -7.49 4.29 -2.92
N PHE A 86 -8.11 5.05 -2.00
CA PHE A 86 -8.99 4.53 -0.96
C PHE A 86 -10.44 4.68 -1.41
N PHE A 87 -11.31 3.73 -1.11
CA PHE A 87 -12.75 3.91 -1.30
C PHE A 87 -13.51 3.00 -0.35
N GLU A 88 -14.76 3.31 -0.09
CA GLU A 88 -15.64 2.45 0.69
C GLU A 88 -16.47 1.55 -0.23
N MET A 89 -16.62 0.28 0.18
CA MET A 89 -17.47 -0.69 -0.47
C MET A 89 -18.58 -1.08 0.50
N MET A 90 -19.82 -0.74 0.13
CA MET A 90 -21.00 -1.14 0.87
C MET A 90 -21.32 -2.60 0.53
N GLY A 91 -21.40 -3.45 1.54
CA GLY A 91 -21.60 -4.87 1.35
C GLY A 91 -22.65 -5.47 2.27
N ASN A 92 -23.23 -6.57 1.81
CA ASN A 92 -24.06 -7.46 2.58
C ASN A 92 -23.79 -8.90 2.14
N TRP A 93 -23.93 -9.85 3.06
CA TRP A 93 -23.63 -11.25 2.82
C TRP A 93 -24.70 -12.18 3.38
N SER A 94 -25.00 -13.20 2.60
CA SER A 94 -25.72 -14.40 3.05
C SER A 94 -24.74 -15.55 3.10
N LEU A 95 -24.59 -16.16 4.27
CA LEU A 95 -23.75 -17.34 4.48
C LEU A 95 -24.65 -18.58 4.60
N GLY A 96 -25.23 -19.03 3.47
CA GLY A 96 -26.09 -20.20 3.42
C GLY A 96 -27.52 -20.00 3.94
N ASP A 97 -28.04 -18.77 3.95
CA ASP A 97 -29.38 -18.47 4.49
C ASP A 97 -30.40 -18.06 3.41
N TYR A 98 -30.30 -16.85 2.87
CA TYR A 98 -31.11 -16.38 1.74
C TYR A 98 -30.28 -16.41 0.44
N PHE A 99 -30.94 -16.30 -0.72
CA PHE A 99 -30.25 -16.33 -2.02
C PHE A 99 -30.88 -15.34 -3.01
N LYS A 100 -30.99 -15.71 -4.28
CA LYS A 100 -31.46 -14.87 -5.39
C LYS A 100 -32.78 -14.17 -5.16
N LYS A 101 -33.80 -14.91 -4.70
CA LYS A 101 -35.17 -14.38 -4.56
C LYS A 101 -35.22 -13.19 -3.61
N GLU A 102 -34.75 -13.39 -2.38
CA GLU A 102 -34.76 -12.35 -1.35
C GLU A 102 -33.80 -11.22 -1.72
N LYS A 103 -32.60 -11.56 -2.21
CA LYS A 103 -31.61 -10.53 -2.53
C LYS A 103 -32.06 -9.61 -3.63
N THR A 104 -32.53 -10.15 -4.75
CA THR A 104 -33.02 -9.35 -5.89
C THR A 104 -34.14 -8.40 -5.44
N ALA A 105 -35.07 -8.90 -4.61
CA ALA A 105 -36.15 -8.09 -4.06
C ALA A 105 -35.64 -6.97 -3.15
N TRP A 106 -34.67 -7.24 -2.29
CA TRP A 106 -34.10 -6.24 -1.39
C TRP A 106 -33.25 -5.19 -2.12
N THR A 107 -32.48 -5.57 -3.14
CA THR A 107 -31.76 -4.58 -3.95
C THR A 107 -32.74 -3.67 -4.68
N PHE A 108 -33.79 -4.24 -5.29
CA PHE A 108 -34.82 -3.45 -5.94
C PHE A 108 -35.55 -2.51 -4.95
N GLU A 109 -35.90 -2.99 -3.76
CA GLU A 109 -36.50 -2.18 -2.68
C GLU A 109 -35.56 -1.04 -2.24
N LEU A 110 -34.26 -1.31 -2.08
CA LEU A 110 -33.27 -0.30 -1.72
C LEU A 110 -33.19 0.79 -2.80
N LEU A 111 -33.00 0.40 -4.06
CA LEU A 111 -32.88 1.32 -5.20
C LEU A 111 -34.13 2.19 -5.37
N THR A 112 -35.32 1.61 -5.25
CA THR A 112 -36.58 2.32 -5.48
C THR A 112 -37.05 3.08 -4.24
N SER A 113 -37.16 2.41 -3.10
CA SER A 113 -37.83 2.94 -1.90
C SER A 113 -36.91 3.77 -1.01
N LYS A 114 -35.60 3.49 -1.00
CA LYS A 114 -34.63 4.25 -0.19
C LYS A 114 -33.89 5.30 -1.00
N PHE A 115 -33.50 4.96 -2.24
CA PHE A 115 -32.78 5.87 -3.11
C PHE A 115 -33.67 6.61 -4.13
N GLY A 116 -34.97 6.29 -4.20
CA GLY A 116 -35.93 7.04 -5.00
C GLY A 116 -35.75 6.86 -6.51
N LEU A 117 -35.07 5.80 -6.96
CA LEU A 117 -34.87 5.55 -8.38
C LEU A 117 -36.18 5.12 -9.04
N ASP A 118 -36.44 5.68 -10.23
CA ASP A 118 -37.56 5.27 -11.06
C ASP A 118 -37.41 3.82 -11.51
N ALA A 119 -38.31 2.96 -11.04
CA ALA A 119 -38.32 1.52 -11.32
C ALA A 119 -38.36 1.21 -12.83
N ASP A 120 -39.03 2.05 -13.63
CA ASP A 120 -39.16 1.85 -15.08
C ASP A 120 -37.84 2.03 -15.84
N LYS A 121 -36.85 2.68 -15.21
CA LYS A 121 -35.54 2.99 -15.79
C LYS A 121 -34.43 2.07 -15.31
N ILE A 122 -34.66 1.26 -14.28
CA ILE A 122 -33.67 0.33 -13.78
C ILE A 122 -33.43 -0.76 -14.84
N CYS A 123 -32.15 -1.01 -15.11
CA CYS A 123 -31.68 -2.10 -15.95
C CYS A 123 -30.87 -3.08 -15.09
N ALA A 124 -30.82 -4.34 -15.53
CA ALA A 124 -30.07 -5.37 -14.83
C ALA A 124 -29.41 -6.32 -15.82
N THR A 125 -28.25 -6.85 -15.47
CA THR A 125 -27.54 -7.88 -16.23
C THR A 125 -27.62 -9.23 -15.51
N VAL A 126 -27.61 -10.32 -16.27
CA VAL A 126 -27.65 -11.70 -15.75
C VAL A 126 -26.82 -12.62 -16.65
N PHE A 127 -26.28 -13.70 -16.09
CA PHE A 127 -25.39 -14.59 -16.82
C PHE A 127 -26.08 -15.33 -17.98
N ALA A 128 -25.53 -15.21 -19.19
CA ALA A 128 -26.07 -15.82 -20.41
C ALA A 128 -25.92 -17.36 -20.48
N GLY A 129 -25.08 -17.94 -19.62
CA GLY A 129 -24.73 -19.35 -19.67
C GLY A 129 -23.58 -19.63 -20.64
N ASP A 130 -22.83 -20.68 -20.36
CA ASP A 130 -21.80 -21.24 -21.24
C ASP A 130 -21.71 -22.76 -21.06
N GLU A 131 -20.65 -23.38 -21.58
CA GLU A 131 -20.42 -24.83 -21.42
C GLU A 131 -20.13 -25.24 -19.97
N SER A 132 -19.70 -24.31 -19.12
CA SER A 132 -19.29 -24.55 -17.74
C SER A 132 -20.40 -24.33 -16.72
N ALA A 133 -21.36 -23.43 -17.01
CA ALA A 133 -22.47 -23.12 -16.12
C ALA A 133 -23.75 -22.70 -16.87
N PRO A 134 -24.93 -23.05 -16.34
CA PRO A 134 -26.20 -22.75 -17.00
C PRO A 134 -26.51 -21.26 -17.00
N LYS A 135 -27.34 -20.85 -17.98
CA LYS A 135 -27.94 -19.51 -18.05
C LYS A 135 -28.71 -19.18 -16.78
N ASP A 136 -28.55 -17.97 -16.25
CA ASP A 136 -29.24 -17.53 -15.03
C ASP A 136 -30.68 -17.03 -15.31
N THR A 137 -31.55 -17.95 -15.70
CA THR A 137 -32.98 -17.65 -15.92
C THR A 137 -33.73 -17.38 -14.62
N GLU A 138 -33.25 -17.93 -13.50
CA GLU A 138 -33.87 -17.77 -12.19
C GLU A 138 -33.86 -16.29 -11.73
N THR A 139 -32.70 -15.63 -11.80
CA THR A 139 -32.59 -14.21 -11.44
C THR A 139 -33.44 -13.33 -12.37
N ALA A 140 -33.41 -13.61 -13.69
CA ALA A 140 -34.24 -12.89 -14.66
C ALA A 140 -35.75 -12.96 -14.34
N GLU A 141 -36.26 -14.14 -13.96
CA GLU A 141 -37.65 -14.29 -13.56
C GLU A 141 -38.01 -13.50 -12.30
N TYR A 142 -37.09 -13.39 -11.33
CA TYR A 142 -37.33 -12.57 -10.13
C TYR A 142 -37.34 -11.08 -10.47
N LEU A 143 -36.44 -10.60 -11.33
CA LEU A 143 -36.41 -9.22 -11.82
C LEU A 143 -37.71 -8.86 -12.54
N GLU A 144 -38.21 -9.72 -13.42
CA GLU A 144 -39.51 -9.52 -14.10
C GLU A 144 -40.68 -9.44 -13.12
N LYS A 145 -40.72 -10.34 -12.12
CA LYS A 145 -41.78 -10.34 -11.07
C LYS A 145 -41.77 -9.07 -10.22
N LEU A 146 -40.63 -8.40 -10.10
CA LEU A 146 -40.48 -7.11 -9.40
C LEU A 146 -40.91 -5.92 -10.28
N GLY A 147 -41.20 -6.15 -11.57
CA GLY A 147 -41.67 -5.13 -12.49
C GLY A 147 -40.60 -4.57 -13.43
N ILE A 148 -39.39 -5.11 -13.43
CA ILE A 148 -38.36 -4.72 -14.41
C ILE A 148 -38.77 -5.24 -15.78
N LYS A 149 -38.77 -4.35 -16.77
CA LYS A 149 -39.17 -4.67 -18.15
C LYS A 149 -38.19 -5.66 -18.77
N LYS A 150 -38.69 -6.59 -19.57
CA LYS A 150 -37.86 -7.62 -20.24
C LYS A 150 -36.74 -7.01 -21.08
N GLU A 151 -37.02 -5.90 -21.76
CA GLU A 151 -36.04 -5.17 -22.56
C GLU A 151 -34.94 -4.48 -21.72
N ASN A 152 -35.11 -4.38 -20.41
CA ASN A 152 -34.13 -3.84 -19.46
C ASN A 152 -33.33 -4.95 -18.75
N ILE A 153 -33.57 -6.23 -19.07
CA ILE A 153 -32.84 -7.39 -18.52
C ILE A 153 -31.94 -7.94 -19.62
N PHE A 154 -30.62 -7.81 -19.43
CA PHE A 154 -29.62 -8.17 -20.44
C PHE A 154 -28.88 -9.44 -20.02
N PHE A 155 -28.77 -10.40 -20.94
CA PHE A 155 -27.95 -11.60 -20.73
C PHE A 155 -26.56 -11.38 -21.31
N LEU A 156 -25.51 -11.32 -20.48
CA LEU A 156 -24.13 -11.14 -20.93
C LEU A 156 -23.25 -12.37 -20.62
N GLY A 157 -22.09 -12.41 -21.28
CA GLY A 157 -21.16 -13.54 -21.19
C GLY A 157 -20.43 -13.62 -19.86
N LYS A 158 -19.55 -14.60 -19.75
CA LYS A 158 -18.73 -14.86 -18.55
C LYS A 158 -17.84 -13.67 -18.17
N GLU A 159 -17.31 -12.94 -19.15
CA GLU A 159 -16.44 -11.80 -18.89
C GLU A 159 -17.14 -10.66 -18.15
N ASP A 160 -18.47 -10.58 -18.24
CA ASP A 160 -19.27 -9.51 -17.66
C ASP A 160 -20.12 -9.99 -16.47
N ASN A 161 -20.76 -11.16 -16.55
CA ASN A 161 -21.74 -11.64 -15.56
C ASN A 161 -21.33 -12.92 -14.81
N TRP A 162 -20.03 -13.18 -14.68
CA TRP A 162 -19.53 -14.28 -13.87
C TRP A 162 -18.41 -13.83 -12.95
N TRP A 163 -18.61 -13.98 -11.64
CA TRP A 163 -17.61 -13.60 -10.66
C TRP A 163 -16.77 -14.81 -10.24
N GLU A 164 -15.46 -14.68 -10.37
CA GLU A 164 -14.48 -15.61 -9.82
C GLU A 164 -13.13 -14.92 -9.59
N ILE A 165 -12.31 -15.49 -8.70
CA ILE A 165 -10.94 -15.00 -8.52
C ILE A 165 -10.03 -15.65 -9.58
N ALA A 166 -9.54 -14.82 -10.49
CA ALA A 166 -8.63 -15.24 -11.56
C ALA A 166 -7.37 -15.91 -10.99
N GLY A 167 -6.93 -17.00 -11.63
CA GLY A 167 -5.70 -17.72 -11.23
C GLY A 167 -5.77 -18.50 -9.90
N THR A 168 -6.95 -18.67 -9.30
CA THR A 168 -7.12 -19.43 -8.05
C THR A 168 -7.97 -20.68 -8.24
N THR A 169 -7.85 -21.63 -7.31
CA THR A 169 -8.68 -22.83 -7.16
C THR A 169 -9.17 -22.94 -5.72
N GLY A 170 -10.27 -23.65 -5.49
CA GLY A 170 -10.89 -23.80 -4.17
C GLY A 170 -11.57 -22.54 -3.64
N THR A 171 -11.89 -21.58 -4.51
CA THR A 171 -12.55 -20.31 -4.16
C THR A 171 -14.02 -20.34 -4.57
N PRO A 172 -14.93 -19.67 -3.84
CA PRO A 172 -16.32 -19.57 -4.22
C PRO A 172 -16.47 -18.70 -5.48
N CYS A 173 -17.40 -19.04 -6.35
CA CYS A 173 -17.72 -18.33 -7.58
C CYS A 173 -19.20 -18.52 -7.98
N GLY A 174 -19.67 -17.73 -8.94
CA GLY A 174 -21.01 -17.86 -9.47
C GLY A 174 -21.45 -16.72 -10.38
N PRO A 175 -22.70 -16.78 -10.88
CA PRO A 175 -23.25 -15.73 -11.71
C PRO A 175 -23.37 -14.42 -10.92
N ASP A 176 -23.13 -13.32 -11.62
CA ASP A 176 -23.24 -11.96 -11.10
C ASP A 176 -24.47 -11.26 -11.70
N ASN A 177 -25.19 -10.52 -10.87
CA ASN A 177 -26.28 -9.63 -11.28
C ASN A 177 -25.87 -8.19 -11.01
N GLU A 178 -25.57 -7.43 -12.07
CA GLU A 178 -25.21 -6.02 -11.95
C GLU A 178 -26.43 -5.13 -12.23
N TRP A 179 -26.50 -4.01 -11.52
CA TRP A 179 -27.60 -3.05 -11.58
C TRP A 179 -27.16 -1.80 -12.32
N PHE A 180 -27.92 -1.40 -13.33
CA PHE A 180 -27.62 -0.24 -14.18
C PHE A 180 -28.74 0.81 -14.13
N TYR A 181 -28.35 2.08 -14.28
CA TYR A 181 -29.30 3.18 -14.40
C TYR A 181 -28.90 4.20 -15.48
N PRO A 182 -29.85 4.70 -16.27
CA PRO A 182 -29.57 5.75 -17.24
C PRO A 182 -29.45 7.13 -16.57
N LEU A 183 -28.33 7.81 -16.82
CA LEU A 183 -28.06 9.19 -16.37
C LEU A 183 -28.88 10.25 -17.14
N SER A 184 -29.56 9.85 -18.22
CA SER A 184 -30.28 10.74 -19.13
C SER A 184 -31.35 9.98 -19.91
N ASP A 185 -32.46 10.65 -20.20
CA ASP A 185 -33.50 10.12 -21.10
C ASP A 185 -33.10 10.23 -22.58
N LYS A 186 -32.07 11.02 -22.91
CA LYS A 186 -31.59 11.20 -24.27
C LYS A 186 -30.75 10.00 -24.71
N LYS A 187 -31.27 9.25 -25.69
CA LYS A 187 -30.53 8.19 -26.40
C LYS A 187 -29.57 8.80 -27.43
N CYS A 188 -28.40 8.19 -27.62
CA CYS A 188 -27.48 8.56 -28.70
C CYS A 188 -27.84 7.92 -30.05
N SER A 189 -28.59 6.83 -30.01
CA SER A 189 -29.08 6.06 -31.17
C SER A 189 -30.25 5.18 -30.74
N GLU A 190 -30.89 4.49 -31.70
CA GLU A 190 -31.96 3.53 -31.40
C GLU A 190 -31.45 2.32 -30.58
N HIS A 191 -30.17 1.97 -30.72
CA HIS A 191 -29.48 0.89 -29.98
C HIS A 191 -28.70 1.39 -28.75
N CYS A 192 -29.16 2.49 -28.13
CA CYS A 192 -28.53 3.05 -26.95
C CYS A 192 -28.98 2.29 -25.68
N ASP A 193 -28.29 1.18 -25.40
CA ASP A 193 -28.45 0.32 -24.22
C ASP A 193 -27.20 0.33 -23.32
N ILE A 194 -27.13 -0.61 -22.36
CA ILE A 194 -26.04 -0.73 -21.40
C ILE A 194 -24.66 -1.01 -22.04
N ASN A 195 -24.63 -1.62 -23.23
CA ASN A 195 -23.40 -1.94 -23.95
C ASN A 195 -22.89 -0.75 -24.79
N CYS A 196 -23.63 0.36 -24.79
CA CYS A 196 -23.30 1.53 -25.57
C CYS A 196 -22.17 2.34 -24.92
N SER A 197 -21.12 2.64 -25.70
CA SER A 197 -19.98 3.46 -25.27
C SER A 197 -20.30 4.93 -24.96
N CYS A 198 -21.55 5.36 -25.14
CA CYS A 198 -21.98 6.73 -24.89
C CYS A 198 -22.04 7.12 -23.40
N LYS A 199 -21.77 6.18 -22.47
CA LYS A 199 -21.78 6.37 -21.01
C LYS A 199 -23.12 6.88 -20.46
N ARG A 200 -24.21 6.59 -21.16
CA ARG A 200 -25.57 6.92 -20.71
C ARG A 200 -25.95 6.09 -19.49
N PHE A 201 -25.54 4.83 -19.43
CA PHE A 201 -25.81 3.93 -18.32
C PHE A 201 -24.60 3.88 -17.39
N VAL A 202 -24.86 3.86 -16.09
CA VAL A 202 -23.86 3.65 -15.05
C VAL A 202 -24.20 2.38 -14.28
N GLU A 203 -23.19 1.56 -14.02
CA GLU A 203 -23.29 0.45 -13.07
C GLU A 203 -23.34 1.01 -11.64
N ILE A 204 -24.37 0.65 -10.89
CA ILE A 204 -24.63 1.12 -9.52
C ILE A 204 -23.94 0.20 -8.50
N GLY A 205 -23.91 -1.09 -8.79
CA GLY A 205 -23.33 -2.13 -7.96
C GLY A 205 -23.84 -3.51 -8.38
N ASN A 206 -23.35 -4.55 -7.70
CA ASN A 206 -23.58 -5.92 -8.09
C ASN A 206 -23.99 -6.84 -6.94
N ASP A 207 -24.63 -7.95 -7.32
CA ASP A 207 -25.06 -9.03 -6.45
C ASP A 207 -24.56 -10.36 -7.00
N VAL A 208 -23.50 -10.88 -6.40
CA VAL A 208 -22.86 -12.14 -6.78
C VAL A 208 -23.55 -13.31 -6.07
N TYR A 209 -24.03 -14.27 -6.85
CA TYR A 209 -24.71 -15.46 -6.38
C TYR A 209 -23.77 -16.66 -6.34
N MET A 210 -22.89 -16.68 -5.35
CA MET A 210 -21.90 -17.73 -5.17
C MET A 210 -22.57 -19.09 -4.89
N GLN A 211 -22.46 -20.01 -5.85
CA GLN A 211 -23.05 -21.35 -5.75
C GLN A 211 -22.12 -22.44 -6.29
N TYR A 212 -20.92 -22.07 -6.71
CA TYR A 212 -19.91 -22.96 -7.23
C TYR A 212 -18.56 -22.75 -6.55
N GLU A 213 -17.77 -23.81 -6.44
CA GLU A 213 -16.36 -23.80 -6.09
C GLU A 213 -15.56 -23.93 -7.37
N LYS A 214 -14.57 -23.05 -7.54
CA LYS A 214 -13.67 -23.06 -8.69
C LYS A 214 -12.67 -24.21 -8.59
N LEU A 215 -12.66 -25.09 -9.59
CA LEU A 215 -11.69 -26.17 -9.73
C LEU A 215 -10.56 -25.75 -10.69
N GLU A 216 -9.51 -26.58 -10.82
CA GLU A 216 -8.48 -26.37 -11.84
C GLU A 216 -9.07 -26.30 -13.25
N ASN A 217 -10.07 -27.16 -13.53
CA ASN A 217 -10.76 -27.23 -14.81
C ASN A 217 -12.27 -27.29 -14.58
N GLY A 218 -12.91 -26.13 -14.39
CA GLY A 218 -14.37 -26.01 -14.26
C GLY A 218 -14.84 -25.72 -12.83
N TYR A 219 -16.04 -26.19 -12.50
CA TYR A 219 -16.77 -25.80 -11.29
C TYR A 219 -17.46 -26.98 -10.62
N ALA A 220 -17.48 -27.00 -9.29
CA ALA A 220 -18.30 -27.93 -8.50
C ALA A 220 -19.35 -27.14 -7.68
N PRO A 221 -20.53 -27.68 -7.37
CA PRO A 221 -21.49 -27.00 -6.50
C PRO A 221 -20.91 -26.74 -5.09
N LEU A 222 -21.09 -25.54 -4.55
CA LEU A 222 -20.78 -25.25 -3.15
C LEU A 222 -21.75 -25.98 -2.22
N LYS A 223 -21.25 -26.36 -1.04
CA LYS A 223 -22.08 -26.91 0.04
C LYS A 223 -23.20 -25.96 0.45
N ASN A 224 -22.90 -24.67 0.53
CA ASN A 224 -23.84 -23.61 0.85
C ASN A 224 -23.85 -22.60 -0.30
N LYS A 225 -25.04 -22.16 -0.70
CA LYS A 225 -25.18 -21.02 -1.61
C LYS A 225 -25.04 -19.73 -0.81
N ASN A 226 -24.24 -18.80 -1.29
CA ASN A 226 -23.96 -17.54 -0.62
C ASN A 226 -24.35 -16.35 -1.50
N VAL A 227 -24.59 -15.22 -0.86
CA VAL A 227 -24.74 -13.93 -1.53
C VAL A 227 -23.58 -13.05 -1.10
N ASP A 228 -22.95 -12.40 -2.06
CA ASP A 228 -21.94 -11.36 -1.88
C ASP A 228 -22.37 -10.13 -2.68
N THR A 229 -22.26 -8.94 -2.09
CA THR A 229 -22.73 -7.70 -2.70
C THR A 229 -21.63 -6.65 -2.61
N GLY A 230 -21.37 -5.99 -3.74
CA GLY A 230 -20.39 -4.91 -3.84
C GLY A 230 -21.00 -3.65 -4.44
N PHE A 231 -21.28 -2.65 -3.61
CA PHE A 231 -21.69 -1.32 -4.07
C PHE A 231 -20.59 -0.30 -3.76
N GLY A 232 -20.09 0.38 -4.80
CA GLY A 232 -19.06 1.42 -4.62
C GLY A 232 -19.64 2.67 -3.98
N PHE A 233 -19.21 2.98 -2.75
CA PHE A 233 -19.80 4.05 -1.94
C PHE A 233 -19.66 5.44 -2.60
N GLU A 234 -18.45 5.83 -3.00
CA GLU A 234 -18.18 7.16 -3.59
C GLU A 234 -18.91 7.34 -4.92
N ARG A 235 -18.98 6.28 -5.74
CA ARG A 235 -19.71 6.31 -7.02
C ARG A 235 -21.21 6.43 -6.79
N MET A 236 -21.75 5.68 -5.83
CA MET A 236 -23.17 5.76 -5.48
C MET A 236 -23.52 7.14 -4.93
N LEU A 237 -22.68 7.68 -4.04
CA LEU A 237 -22.86 9.02 -3.50
C LEU A 237 -22.84 10.10 -4.60
N MET A 238 -21.88 10.02 -5.53
CA MET A 238 -21.82 10.91 -6.69
C MET A 238 -23.10 10.80 -7.54
N PHE A 239 -23.52 9.57 -7.87
CA PHE A 239 -24.69 9.30 -8.70
C PHE A 239 -25.99 9.83 -8.06
N LEU A 240 -26.25 9.51 -6.79
CA LEU A 240 -27.45 9.95 -6.07
C LEU A 240 -27.55 11.47 -5.93
N ASN A 241 -26.41 12.16 -5.94
CA ASN A 241 -26.36 13.63 -5.92
C ASN A 241 -26.42 14.26 -7.33
N GLY A 242 -26.56 13.48 -8.40
CA GLY A 242 -26.56 13.99 -9.77
C GLY A 242 -25.22 14.59 -10.20
N LEU A 243 -24.13 14.21 -9.54
CA LEU A 243 -22.78 14.69 -9.80
C LEU A 243 -22.10 13.82 -10.87
N LYS A 244 -21.09 14.38 -11.52
CA LYS A 244 -20.22 13.67 -12.49
C LYS A 244 -18.77 13.57 -12.02
N ASP A 245 -18.51 14.05 -10.82
CA ASP A 245 -17.18 14.19 -10.23
C ASP A 245 -17.28 13.78 -8.75
N VAL A 246 -16.62 12.68 -8.38
CA VAL A 246 -16.65 12.16 -7.00
C VAL A 246 -16.05 13.17 -6.01
N TYR A 247 -15.14 14.03 -6.48
CA TYR A 247 -14.48 15.04 -5.66
C TYR A 247 -15.41 16.21 -5.29
N LEU A 248 -16.59 16.31 -5.90
CA LEU A 248 -17.62 17.26 -5.53
C LEU A 248 -18.59 16.74 -4.46
N THR A 249 -18.45 15.48 -4.01
CA THR A 249 -19.25 14.93 -2.91
C THR A 249 -18.81 15.50 -1.56
N ASP A 250 -19.64 15.38 -0.52
CA ASP A 250 -19.30 15.83 0.84
C ASP A 250 -18.10 15.09 1.46
N VAL A 251 -17.70 13.95 0.91
CA VAL A 251 -16.46 13.25 1.27
C VAL A 251 -15.23 14.11 0.97
N PHE A 252 -15.20 14.78 -0.18
CA PHE A 252 -14.01 15.49 -0.67
C PHE A 252 -14.16 17.01 -0.64
N TYR A 253 -15.38 17.51 -0.83
CA TYR A 253 -15.66 18.93 -1.03
C TYR A 253 -15.04 19.84 0.05
N PRO A 254 -15.05 19.50 1.35
CA PRO A 254 -14.38 20.32 2.36
C PRO A 254 -12.88 20.51 2.11
N VAL A 255 -12.20 19.47 1.62
CA VAL A 255 -10.77 19.52 1.26
C VAL A 255 -10.56 20.28 -0.04
N ILE A 256 -11.41 20.04 -1.05
CA ILE A 256 -11.36 20.78 -2.32
C ILE A 256 -11.49 22.28 -2.07
N GLU A 257 -12.48 22.68 -1.27
CA GLU A 257 -12.72 24.08 -0.92
C GLU A 257 -11.53 24.68 -0.16
N PHE A 258 -10.99 23.95 0.82
CA PHE A 258 -9.82 24.38 1.59
C PHE A 258 -8.60 24.61 0.70
N VAL A 259 -8.25 23.66 -0.17
CA VAL A 259 -7.10 23.77 -1.06
C VAL A 259 -7.30 24.92 -2.06
N SER A 260 -8.47 24.99 -2.71
CA SER A 260 -8.80 26.06 -3.66
C SER A 260 -8.69 27.46 -3.05
N LYS A 261 -9.21 27.64 -1.83
CA LYS A 261 -9.07 28.91 -1.09
C LYS A 261 -7.61 29.22 -0.77
N SER A 262 -6.84 28.20 -0.34
CA SER A 262 -5.43 28.36 0.06
C SER A 262 -4.52 28.80 -1.08
N ILE A 263 -4.81 28.36 -2.31
CA ILE A 263 -4.02 28.73 -3.50
C ILE A 263 -4.65 29.87 -4.33
N GLY A 264 -5.82 30.37 -3.92
CA GLY A 264 -6.56 31.41 -4.65
C GLY A 264 -7.03 30.99 -6.05
N CYS A 265 -7.28 29.69 -6.28
CA CYS A 265 -7.72 29.15 -7.57
C CYS A 265 -9.01 28.34 -7.41
N GLU A 266 -10.05 28.76 -8.14
CA GLU A 266 -11.34 28.08 -8.18
C GLU A 266 -11.22 26.68 -8.80
N TYR A 267 -11.85 25.70 -8.16
CA TYR A 267 -11.88 24.31 -8.64
C TYR A 267 -12.56 24.21 -10.02
N GLY A 268 -11.98 23.43 -10.94
CA GLY A 268 -12.49 23.29 -12.31
C GLY A 268 -12.08 24.41 -13.27
N LYS A 269 -11.53 25.54 -12.78
CA LYS A 269 -11.12 26.67 -13.63
C LYS A 269 -9.88 26.37 -14.48
N VAL A 270 -8.91 25.68 -13.90
CA VAL A 270 -7.67 25.27 -14.58
C VAL A 270 -7.55 23.76 -14.44
N GLU A 271 -7.52 23.05 -15.57
CA GLU A 271 -7.53 21.58 -15.61
C GLU A 271 -6.34 20.97 -14.86
N SER A 272 -5.12 21.48 -15.09
CA SER A 272 -3.91 20.97 -14.44
C SER A 272 -3.89 21.19 -12.92
N THR A 273 -4.44 22.33 -12.47
CA THR A 273 -4.64 22.62 -11.04
C THR A 273 -5.71 21.70 -10.47
N THR A 274 -6.85 21.54 -11.14
CA THR A 274 -7.96 20.66 -10.73
C THR A 274 -7.46 19.22 -10.53
N LYS A 275 -6.73 18.67 -11.50
CA LYS A 275 -6.09 17.35 -11.39
C LYS A 275 -5.19 17.25 -10.16
N SER A 276 -4.39 18.28 -9.89
CA SER A 276 -3.48 18.28 -8.73
C SER A 276 -4.23 18.37 -7.40
N ILE A 277 -5.30 19.17 -7.32
CA ILE A 277 -6.16 19.24 -6.13
C ILE A 277 -6.77 17.87 -5.83
N ARG A 278 -7.31 17.19 -6.85
CA ARG A 278 -7.87 15.84 -6.73
C ARG A 278 -6.85 14.82 -6.23
N ILE A 279 -5.65 14.82 -6.80
CA ILE A 279 -4.54 13.94 -6.38
C ILE A 279 -4.14 14.19 -4.92
N ILE A 280 -4.06 15.46 -4.49
CA ILE A 280 -3.77 15.79 -3.10
C ILE A 280 -4.89 15.28 -2.19
N ALA A 281 -6.15 15.56 -2.56
CA ALA A 281 -7.30 15.16 -1.76
C ALA A 281 -7.37 13.64 -1.58
N ASP A 282 -7.22 12.86 -2.65
CA ASP A 282 -7.26 11.40 -2.59
C ASP A 282 -6.06 10.81 -1.82
N HIS A 283 -4.83 11.19 -2.16
CA HIS A 283 -3.66 10.56 -1.55
C HIS A 283 -3.51 10.91 -0.06
N MET A 284 -3.89 12.11 0.35
CA MET A 284 -3.91 12.46 1.78
C MET A 284 -4.98 11.68 2.54
N ARG A 285 -6.15 11.44 1.91
CA ARG A 285 -7.21 10.58 2.47
C ARG A 285 -6.74 9.13 2.62
N THR A 286 -6.07 8.58 1.62
CA THR A 286 -5.56 7.22 1.72
C THR A 286 -4.43 7.11 2.73
N ALA A 287 -3.56 8.11 2.81
CA ALA A 287 -2.46 8.11 3.76
C ALA A 287 -2.94 8.16 5.22
N LEU A 288 -3.90 9.04 5.55
CA LEU A 288 -4.44 9.09 6.90
C LEU A 288 -5.17 7.79 7.26
N MET A 289 -5.87 7.17 6.31
CA MET A 289 -6.55 5.90 6.52
C MET A 289 -5.56 4.78 6.83
N LEU A 290 -4.45 4.70 6.07
CA LEU A 290 -3.41 3.67 6.27
C LEU A 290 -2.61 3.86 7.57
N ILE A 291 -2.34 5.09 7.99
CA ILE A 291 -1.63 5.38 9.25
C ILE A 291 -2.57 5.18 10.45
N GLY A 292 -3.83 5.60 10.31
CA GLY A 292 -4.85 5.54 11.36
C GLY A 292 -5.53 4.18 11.50
N ASP A 293 -5.30 3.25 10.58
CA ASP A 293 -5.83 1.89 10.62
C ASP A 293 -5.48 1.18 11.95
N LYS A 294 -6.27 0.18 12.32
CA LYS A 294 -6.00 -0.65 13.50
C LYS A 294 -4.59 -1.26 13.46
N ASN A 295 -4.19 -1.76 12.29
CA ASN A 295 -2.86 -2.31 12.02
C ASN A 295 -1.92 -1.29 11.36
N GLY A 296 -2.17 0.00 11.59
CA GLY A 296 -1.60 1.13 10.84
C GLY A 296 -0.11 1.04 10.53
N ILE A 297 0.25 1.54 9.34
CA ILE A 297 1.60 1.51 8.79
C ILE A 297 2.22 2.90 8.71
N VAL A 298 3.55 2.93 8.60
CA VAL A 298 4.32 4.16 8.41
C VAL A 298 5.10 4.14 7.08
N PRO A 299 5.47 5.30 6.52
CA PRO A 299 6.24 5.39 5.27
C PRO A 299 7.58 4.64 5.33
N SER A 300 7.77 3.62 4.49
CA SER A 300 8.97 2.77 4.47
C SER A 300 9.55 2.60 3.04
N ASN A 301 10.66 1.87 2.89
CA ASN A 301 11.25 1.54 1.58
C ASN A 301 10.69 0.23 0.98
N VAL A 302 9.83 -0.50 1.70
CA VAL A 302 9.41 -1.86 1.31
C VAL A 302 7.93 -2.10 1.63
N GLY A 303 7.32 -3.04 0.90
CA GLY A 303 5.96 -3.50 1.16
C GLY A 303 4.91 -2.38 1.18
N SER A 304 3.95 -2.48 2.09
CA SER A 304 2.85 -1.53 2.24
C SER A 304 3.31 -0.12 2.64
N GLY A 305 4.37 -0.02 3.45
CA GLY A 305 4.98 1.25 3.82
C GLY A 305 5.59 2.01 2.63
N TYR A 306 6.09 1.31 1.61
CA TYR A 306 6.55 1.94 0.37
C TYR A 306 5.40 2.54 -0.45
N ILE A 307 4.25 1.86 -0.50
CA ILE A 307 3.06 2.40 -1.18
C ILE A 307 2.56 3.67 -0.47
N LEU A 308 2.44 3.63 0.86
CA LEU A 308 2.08 4.80 1.66
C LEU A 308 3.06 5.97 1.41
N ARG A 309 4.36 5.69 1.41
CA ARG A 309 5.38 6.69 1.08
C ARG A 309 5.19 7.27 -0.32
N ARG A 310 4.93 6.43 -1.33
CA ARG A 310 4.70 6.87 -2.72
C ARG A 310 3.51 7.83 -2.81
N LEU A 311 2.38 7.50 -2.17
CA LEU A 311 1.18 8.34 -2.15
C LEU A 311 1.46 9.71 -1.53
N LEU A 312 2.11 9.74 -0.36
CA LEU A 312 2.46 10.99 0.32
C LEU A 312 3.40 11.87 -0.51
N ARG A 313 4.47 11.29 -1.06
CA ARG A 313 5.43 12.04 -1.89
C ARG A 313 4.78 12.61 -3.14
N ARG A 314 3.84 11.87 -3.74
CA ARG A 314 3.04 12.36 -4.86
C ARG A 314 2.14 13.52 -4.46
N ALA A 315 1.44 13.43 -3.32
CA ALA A 315 0.66 14.55 -2.78
C ALA A 315 1.53 15.80 -2.52
N ILE A 316 2.69 15.64 -1.88
CA ILE A 316 3.65 16.73 -1.61
C ILE A 316 4.11 17.40 -2.90
N ARG A 317 4.42 16.62 -3.94
CA ARG A 317 4.79 17.17 -5.25
C ARG A 317 3.66 18.00 -5.86
N HIS A 318 2.44 17.47 -5.87
CA HIS A 318 1.30 18.19 -6.44
C HIS A 318 0.99 19.45 -5.64
N ALA A 319 1.14 19.44 -4.32
CA ALA A 319 1.05 20.63 -3.49
C ALA A 319 2.06 21.70 -3.93
N LYS A 320 3.34 21.35 -4.09
CA LYS A 320 4.35 22.28 -4.62
C LYS A 320 4.02 22.79 -6.02
N LYS A 321 3.55 21.90 -6.91
CA LYS A 321 3.23 22.23 -8.30
C LYS A 321 2.17 23.33 -8.41
N ILE A 322 1.19 23.33 -7.51
CA ILE A 322 0.11 24.34 -7.49
C ILE A 322 0.35 25.48 -6.50
N GLY A 323 1.53 25.54 -5.87
CA GLY A 323 1.86 26.58 -4.90
C GLY A 323 1.17 26.45 -3.54
N LEU A 324 0.66 25.27 -3.18
CA LEU A 324 0.15 24.98 -1.84
C LEU A 324 1.33 24.78 -0.88
N ASP A 325 1.33 25.50 0.25
CA ASP A 325 2.30 25.25 1.33
C ASP A 325 2.13 23.81 1.84
N VAL A 326 3.20 23.02 1.75
CA VAL A 326 3.22 21.60 2.14
C VAL A 326 2.89 21.39 3.62
N LYS A 327 3.06 22.42 4.47
CA LYS A 327 2.65 22.38 5.88
C LYS A 327 1.13 22.32 6.06
N LEU A 328 0.35 22.71 5.06
CA LEU A 328 -1.11 22.63 5.08
C LEU A 328 -1.64 21.21 4.81
N LEU A 329 -0.77 20.26 4.43
CA LEU A 329 -1.18 18.86 4.20
C LEU A 329 -1.70 18.20 5.48
N SER A 330 -1.14 18.50 6.66
CA SER A 330 -1.68 18.01 7.93
C SER A 330 -3.05 18.58 8.27
N GLN A 331 -3.37 19.80 7.80
CA GLN A 331 -4.71 20.37 7.93
C GLN A 331 -5.74 19.62 7.09
N ILE A 332 -5.36 19.09 5.92
CA ILE A 332 -6.22 18.23 5.09
C ILE A 332 -6.60 16.96 5.88
N CYS A 333 -5.65 16.34 6.58
CA CYS A 333 -5.93 15.19 7.43
C CYS A 333 -6.95 15.52 8.52
N LYS A 334 -6.81 16.67 9.19
CA LYS A 334 -7.78 17.13 10.20
C LYS A 334 -9.18 17.30 9.63
N ILE A 335 -9.31 17.88 8.43
CA ILE A 335 -10.62 18.04 7.76
C ILE A 335 -11.30 16.68 7.56
N TYR A 336 -10.58 15.68 7.03
CA TYR A 336 -11.14 14.34 6.87
C TYR A 336 -11.52 13.69 8.20
N ILE A 337 -10.65 13.79 9.21
CA ILE A 337 -10.90 13.19 10.53
C ILE A 337 -12.13 13.82 11.18
N ASP A 338 -12.21 15.14 11.20
CA ASP A 338 -13.25 15.86 11.95
C ASP A 338 -14.59 15.91 11.21
N GLN A 339 -14.57 16.16 9.90
CA GLN A 339 -15.78 16.49 9.14
C GLN A 339 -16.34 15.30 8.35
N VAL A 340 -15.53 14.28 8.05
CA VAL A 340 -15.93 13.19 7.14
C VAL A 340 -16.02 11.83 7.83
N TYR A 341 -15.02 11.50 8.66
CA TYR A 341 -14.84 10.13 9.16
C TYR A 341 -14.93 9.95 10.68
N SER A 342 -15.13 11.00 11.47
CA SER A 342 -15.13 10.94 12.94
C SER A 342 -16.09 9.88 13.51
N GLU A 343 -17.25 9.67 12.89
CA GLU A 343 -18.23 8.64 13.29
C GLU A 343 -17.97 7.27 12.67
N ALA A 344 -17.56 7.23 11.40
CA ALA A 344 -17.39 5.98 10.65
C ALA A 344 -16.09 5.23 11.00
N TYR A 345 -15.03 5.96 11.38
CA TYR A 345 -13.73 5.43 11.74
C TYR A 345 -13.19 6.07 13.04
N PRO A 346 -13.70 5.65 14.22
CA PRO A 346 -13.33 6.25 15.50
C PRO A 346 -11.82 6.25 15.79
N ASN A 347 -11.11 5.21 15.34
CA ASN A 347 -9.65 5.09 15.47
C ASN A 347 -8.89 6.29 14.88
N LEU A 348 -9.42 6.93 13.84
CA LEU A 348 -8.77 8.11 13.26
C LEU A 348 -8.75 9.28 14.22
N LYS A 349 -9.83 9.45 15.01
CA LYS A 349 -9.91 10.49 16.01
C LYS A 349 -9.01 10.19 17.20
N GLU A 350 -8.98 8.94 17.64
CA GLU A 350 -8.11 8.48 18.73
C GLU A 350 -6.61 8.63 18.38
N LYS A 351 -6.25 8.33 17.13
CA LYS A 351 -4.86 8.39 16.64
C LYS A 351 -4.53 9.71 15.92
N GLN A 352 -5.37 10.75 16.04
CA GLN A 352 -5.24 11.98 15.26
C GLN A 352 -3.82 12.59 15.35
N ASP A 353 -3.31 12.78 16.56
CA ASP A 353 -2.00 13.40 16.78
C ASP A 353 -0.85 12.54 16.24
N TYR A 354 -0.97 11.21 16.38
CA TYR A 354 -0.03 10.26 15.80
C TYR A 354 -0.02 10.36 14.27
N ILE A 355 -1.20 10.34 13.62
CA ILE A 355 -1.34 10.45 12.17
C ILE A 355 -0.68 11.74 11.68
N ILE A 356 -1.01 12.88 12.30
CA ILE A 356 -0.43 14.18 11.94
C ILE A 356 1.09 14.14 12.07
N SER A 357 1.62 13.59 13.17
CA SER A 357 3.08 13.51 13.37
C SER A 357 3.79 12.72 12.27
N GLN A 358 3.23 11.58 11.84
CA GLN A 358 3.83 10.75 10.80
C GLN A 358 3.80 11.41 9.42
N ILE A 359 2.72 12.15 9.12
CA ILE A 359 2.60 12.96 7.92
C ILE A 359 3.65 14.08 7.92
N ASP A 360 3.71 14.86 9.00
CA ASP A 360 4.65 15.99 9.11
C ASP A 360 6.11 15.51 9.00
N LEU A 361 6.46 14.38 9.63
CA LEU A 361 7.79 13.77 9.50
C LEU A 361 8.16 13.43 8.05
N GLU A 362 7.26 12.80 7.28
CA GLU A 362 7.54 12.49 5.88
C GLU A 362 7.54 13.75 4.99
N VAL A 363 6.67 14.73 5.29
CA VAL A 363 6.68 16.04 4.62
C VAL A 363 8.03 16.73 4.81
N GLU A 364 8.51 16.86 6.04
CA GLU A 364 9.80 17.49 6.34
C GLU A 364 10.97 16.77 5.66
N LYS A 365 10.97 15.44 5.74
CA LYS A 365 11.99 14.59 5.13
C LYS A 365 12.02 14.77 3.61
N PHE A 366 10.86 14.73 2.97
CA PHE A 366 10.78 14.74 1.51
C PHE A 366 10.86 16.15 0.91
N ASN A 367 10.44 17.19 1.64
CA ASN A 367 10.45 18.57 1.18
C ASN A 367 11.86 19.06 0.81
N LYS A 368 12.89 18.58 1.51
CA LYS A 368 14.30 18.88 1.20
C LYS A 368 14.76 18.15 -0.06
N THR A 369 14.37 16.88 -0.20
CA THR A 369 14.72 16.01 -1.33
C THR A 369 14.09 16.48 -2.64
N ILE A 370 12.81 16.87 -2.61
CA ILE A 370 12.07 17.21 -3.83
C ILE A 370 12.64 18.45 -4.53
N GLU A 371 13.09 19.48 -3.81
CA GLU A 371 13.62 20.70 -4.43
C GLU A 371 14.89 20.43 -5.24
N VAL A 372 15.81 19.68 -4.64
CA VAL A 372 17.06 19.28 -5.28
C VAL A 372 16.76 18.32 -6.45
N GLY A 373 15.93 17.31 -6.20
CA GLY A 373 15.58 16.30 -7.21
C GLY A 373 14.86 16.90 -8.42
N THR A 374 13.89 17.79 -8.23
CA THR A 374 13.19 18.49 -9.31
C THR A 374 14.14 19.34 -10.14
N LYS A 375 15.04 20.08 -9.49
CA LYS A 375 16.05 20.90 -10.21
C LYS A 375 16.99 20.05 -11.05
N GLU A 376 17.47 18.92 -10.52
CA GLU A 376 18.34 18.02 -11.28
C GLU A 376 17.60 17.28 -12.40
N PHE A 377 16.34 16.91 -12.18
CA PHE A 377 15.47 16.39 -13.22
C PHE A 377 15.27 17.40 -14.36
N GLU A 378 15.00 18.67 -14.06
CA GLU A 378 14.85 19.71 -15.08
C GLU A 378 16.13 19.93 -15.89
N LYS A 379 17.30 19.93 -15.23
CA LYS A 379 18.60 19.98 -15.92
C LYS A 379 18.77 18.82 -16.87
N LEU A 380 18.37 17.62 -16.47
CA LEU A 380 18.44 16.41 -17.29
C LEU A 380 17.56 16.54 -18.54
N CYS A 381 16.29 16.92 -18.38
CA CYS A 381 15.38 17.15 -19.51
C CYS A 381 15.90 18.26 -20.45
N ASN A 382 16.38 19.37 -19.90
CA ASN A 382 16.94 20.47 -20.70
C ASN A 382 18.20 20.04 -21.46
N GLY A 383 19.02 19.16 -20.88
CA GLY A 383 20.18 18.56 -21.54
C GLY A 383 19.77 17.72 -22.75
N ILE A 384 18.70 16.92 -22.62
CA ILE A 384 18.14 16.13 -23.71
C ILE A 384 17.62 17.05 -24.83
N LEU A 385 16.83 18.07 -24.49
CA LEU A 385 16.30 19.03 -25.46
C LEU A 385 17.41 19.77 -26.21
N ARG A 386 18.44 20.24 -25.51
CA ARG A 386 19.61 20.90 -26.14
C ARG A 386 20.34 19.98 -27.09
N LYS A 387 20.48 18.69 -26.74
CA LYS A 387 21.08 17.68 -27.64
C LYS A 387 20.23 17.53 -28.90
N ILE A 388 18.90 17.46 -28.76
CA ILE A 388 17.98 17.37 -29.90
C ILE A 388 18.05 18.61 -30.79
N GLU A 389 18.03 19.81 -30.20
CA GLU A 389 18.17 21.07 -30.93
C GLU A 389 19.51 21.15 -31.67
N PHE A 390 20.60 20.74 -31.02
CA PHE A 390 21.91 20.66 -31.66
C PHE A 390 21.90 19.69 -32.85
N MET A 391 21.32 18.49 -32.70
CA MET A 391 21.21 17.52 -33.81
C MET A 391 20.38 18.06 -34.98
N LYS A 392 19.27 18.77 -34.72
CA LYS A 392 18.46 19.44 -35.74
C LYS A 392 19.23 20.56 -36.45
N SER A 393 20.10 21.27 -35.74
CA SER A 393 20.96 22.31 -36.32
C SER A 393 22.00 21.75 -37.30
N GLN A 394 22.48 20.52 -37.05
CA GLN A 394 23.43 19.82 -37.93
C GLN A 394 22.75 19.11 -39.11
N ASN A 395 21.50 18.67 -38.94
CA ASN A 395 20.72 18.02 -39.98
C ASN A 395 19.25 18.42 -39.88
N GLN A 396 18.78 19.28 -40.80
CA GLN A 396 17.39 19.76 -40.81
C GLN A 396 16.35 18.65 -40.95
N ASN A 397 16.73 17.48 -41.48
CA ASN A 397 15.86 16.31 -41.59
C ASN A 397 15.94 15.37 -40.36
N PHE A 398 16.64 15.76 -39.29
CA PHE A 398 16.71 14.96 -38.07
C PHE A 398 15.36 14.92 -37.35
N VAL A 399 14.77 13.73 -37.29
CA VAL A 399 13.57 13.44 -36.50
C VAL A 399 14.01 12.71 -35.24
N PRO A 400 13.75 13.25 -34.03
CA PRO A 400 14.09 12.58 -32.78
C PRO A 400 13.43 11.21 -32.72
N THR A 401 14.22 10.19 -32.42
CA THR A 401 13.67 8.85 -32.17
C THR A 401 13.06 8.80 -30.77
N LYS A 402 12.30 7.74 -30.47
CA LYS A 402 11.82 7.48 -29.11
C LYS A 402 12.99 7.49 -28.11
N GLN A 403 14.12 6.87 -28.49
CA GLN A 403 15.32 6.80 -27.67
C GLN A 403 15.94 8.18 -27.37
N ASP A 404 15.84 9.13 -28.30
CA ASP A 404 16.33 10.50 -28.10
C ASP A 404 15.50 11.28 -27.07
N ASN A 405 14.23 10.89 -26.87
CA ASN A 405 13.31 11.42 -25.87
C ASN A 405 13.21 10.54 -24.61
N THR A 406 14.12 9.59 -24.41
CA THR A 406 14.13 8.70 -23.23
C THR A 406 15.20 9.14 -22.24
N ILE A 407 14.80 9.34 -20.98
CA ILE A 407 15.73 9.43 -19.85
C ILE A 407 16.35 8.04 -19.62
N SER A 408 17.67 7.94 -19.75
CA SER A 408 18.37 6.65 -19.56
C SER A 408 18.20 6.10 -18.15
N GLY A 409 18.19 4.77 -18.02
CA GLY A 409 18.07 4.10 -16.73
C GLY A 409 19.16 4.50 -15.73
N LYS A 410 20.39 4.74 -16.20
CA LYS A 410 21.50 5.25 -15.38
C LYS A 410 21.26 6.67 -14.87
N SER A 411 20.68 7.54 -15.70
CA SER A 411 20.34 8.91 -15.29
C SER A 411 19.19 8.91 -14.27
N ALA A 412 18.17 8.08 -14.50
CA ALA A 412 17.08 7.88 -13.55
C ALA A 412 17.59 7.27 -12.23
N PHE A 413 18.52 6.31 -12.29
CA PHE A 413 19.14 5.72 -11.12
C PHE A 413 19.98 6.73 -10.34
N ARG A 414 20.71 7.61 -11.03
CA ARG A 414 21.42 8.72 -10.39
C ARG A 414 20.47 9.69 -9.67
N LEU A 415 19.31 10.01 -10.26
CA LEU A 415 18.27 10.81 -9.61
C LEU A 415 17.83 10.16 -8.28
N TYR A 416 17.60 8.85 -8.31
CA TYR A 416 17.22 8.07 -7.15
C TYR A 416 18.34 7.97 -6.08
N ASP A 417 19.51 7.47 -6.46
CA ASP A 417 20.59 7.13 -5.54
C ASP A 417 21.29 8.38 -4.97
N THR A 418 21.62 9.34 -5.83
CA THR A 418 22.39 10.53 -5.43
C THR A 418 21.51 11.61 -4.81
N PHE A 419 20.31 11.81 -5.36
CA PHE A 419 19.45 12.94 -4.98
C PHE A 419 18.19 12.51 -4.21
N GLY A 420 18.03 11.21 -3.93
CA GLY A 420 16.87 10.67 -3.23
C GLY A 420 15.54 10.80 -4.01
N PHE A 421 15.62 11.12 -5.31
CA PHE A 421 14.46 11.43 -6.13
C PHE A 421 13.81 10.15 -6.68
N PRO A 422 12.60 9.79 -6.23
CA PRO A 422 12.02 8.48 -6.54
C PRO A 422 11.84 8.24 -8.04
N ILE A 423 11.99 6.98 -8.48
CA ILE A 423 11.83 6.62 -9.90
C ILE A 423 10.41 6.87 -10.39
N GLU A 424 9.40 6.64 -9.54
CA GLU A 424 7.99 6.82 -9.88
C GLU A 424 7.69 8.29 -10.18
N MET A 425 8.32 9.21 -9.43
CA MET A 425 8.23 10.63 -9.70
C MET A 425 8.96 10.99 -10.99
N THR A 426 10.14 10.43 -11.23
CA THR A 426 10.88 10.62 -12.49
C THR A 426 10.03 10.24 -13.69
N VAL A 427 9.39 9.07 -13.66
CA VAL A 427 8.48 8.56 -14.70
C VAL A 427 7.29 9.52 -14.89
N GLU A 428 6.62 9.91 -13.82
CA GLU A 428 5.47 10.80 -13.90
C GLU A 428 5.85 12.20 -14.42
N MET A 429 6.96 12.80 -13.96
CA MET A 429 7.46 14.09 -14.45
C MET A 429 7.88 14.02 -15.93
N ALA A 430 8.51 12.93 -16.34
CA ALA A 430 8.94 12.71 -17.71
C ALA A 430 7.74 12.67 -18.64
N LYS A 431 6.72 11.88 -18.29
CA LYS A 431 5.47 11.76 -19.06
C LYS A 431 4.75 13.09 -19.21
N GLU A 432 4.68 13.91 -18.15
CA GLU A 432 4.10 15.26 -18.20
C GLU A 432 4.82 16.20 -19.19
N LYS A 433 6.10 15.97 -19.44
CA LYS A 433 6.93 16.75 -20.37
C LYS A 433 7.13 16.06 -21.73
N GLY A 434 6.49 14.91 -21.98
CA GLY A 434 6.61 14.16 -23.23
C GLY A 434 7.91 13.36 -23.37
N PHE A 435 8.58 13.03 -22.25
CA PHE A 435 9.72 12.10 -22.21
C PHE A 435 9.31 10.72 -21.72
N ASP A 436 10.02 9.70 -22.19
CA ASP A 436 9.98 8.36 -21.63
C ASP A 436 11.11 8.16 -20.59
N VAL A 437 11.00 7.12 -19.77
CA VAL A 437 12.08 6.69 -18.86
C VAL A 437 12.39 5.23 -19.13
N ASP A 438 13.67 4.91 -19.22
CA ASP A 438 14.16 3.53 -19.32
C ASP A 438 14.14 2.87 -17.93
N GLU A 439 12.96 2.37 -17.54
CA GLU A 439 12.74 1.70 -16.25
C GLU A 439 13.49 0.38 -16.12
N GLU A 440 13.67 -0.37 -17.22
CA GLU A 440 14.46 -1.60 -17.21
C GLU A 440 15.95 -1.30 -17.00
N GLY A 441 16.49 -0.29 -17.67
CA GLY A 441 17.84 0.19 -17.39
C GLY A 441 18.00 0.73 -15.97
N PHE A 442 16.95 1.33 -15.39
CA PHE A 442 16.95 1.73 -13.98
C PHE A 442 17.06 0.50 -13.08
N LYS A 443 16.23 -0.52 -13.30
CA LYS A 443 16.27 -1.78 -12.53
C LYS A 443 17.62 -2.45 -12.65
N GLN A 444 18.22 -2.46 -13.85
CA GLN A 444 19.55 -2.98 -14.06
C GLN A 444 20.59 -2.19 -13.24
N ALA A 445 20.61 -0.86 -13.35
CA ALA A 445 21.55 -0.03 -12.59
C ALA A 445 21.35 -0.17 -11.07
N TYR A 446 20.10 -0.30 -10.62
CA TYR A 446 19.75 -0.56 -9.24
C TYR A 446 20.23 -1.94 -8.77
N ALA A 447 20.03 -2.98 -9.58
CA ALA A 447 20.50 -4.32 -9.31
C ALA A 447 22.04 -4.39 -9.31
N GLU A 448 22.72 -3.73 -10.25
CA GLU A 448 24.17 -3.59 -10.26
C GLU A 448 24.67 -2.91 -8.98
N HIS A 449 24.00 -1.85 -8.53
CA HIS A 449 24.32 -1.19 -7.26
C HIS A 449 24.07 -2.10 -6.04
N GLN A 450 22.97 -2.85 -6.03
CA GLN A 450 22.70 -3.86 -5.00
C GLN A 450 23.72 -4.99 -5.04
N GLU A 451 24.13 -5.46 -6.21
CA GLU A 451 25.14 -6.51 -6.38
C GLU A 451 26.54 -6.01 -6.07
N LEU A 452 26.85 -4.73 -6.24
CA LEU A 452 28.07 -4.09 -5.74
C LEU A 452 28.04 -4.00 -4.21
N ALA A 453 26.92 -3.60 -3.62
CA ALA A 453 26.71 -3.65 -2.18
C ALA A 453 26.78 -5.09 -1.65
N LYS A 454 26.25 -6.06 -2.40
CA LYS A 454 26.34 -7.49 -2.13
C LYS A 454 27.70 -8.07 -2.38
N THR A 455 28.49 -7.72 -3.39
CA THR A 455 29.88 -8.22 -3.53
C THR A 455 30.79 -7.61 -2.46
N THR A 456 30.41 -6.46 -1.91
CA THR A 456 30.95 -5.92 -0.67
C THR A 456 30.41 -6.63 0.60
N SER A 457 29.44 -7.55 0.47
CA SER A 457 28.80 -8.32 1.56
C SER A 457 28.52 -9.83 1.29
N SER A 458 28.97 -10.42 0.19
CA SER A 458 28.77 -11.83 -0.19
C SER A 458 30.04 -12.65 0.09
N GLY A 459 31.08 -11.98 0.58
CA GLY A 459 31.96 -12.54 1.61
C GLY A 459 31.41 -12.41 3.04
N ALA A 460 30.14 -12.05 3.26
CA ALA A 460 29.64 -11.66 4.60
C ALA A 460 28.38 -12.38 5.11
N PHE A 461 27.95 -13.50 4.52
CA PHE A 461 26.85 -14.33 5.09
C PHE A 461 27.26 -15.73 5.57
N LYS A 462 28.56 -16.05 5.54
CA LYS A 462 29.17 -16.97 6.51
C LYS A 462 29.85 -16.09 7.57
N SER A 463 29.22 -15.92 8.73
CA SER A 463 29.84 -15.28 9.91
C SER A 463 30.41 -13.84 9.73
N GLY A 464 30.21 -13.16 8.60
CA GLY A 464 30.93 -11.91 8.31
C GLY A 464 32.45 -12.07 8.18
N LEU A 465 32.98 -13.29 8.28
CA LEU A 465 34.40 -13.62 8.28
C LEU A 465 34.84 -14.00 6.87
N LYS A 466 35.75 -13.22 6.28
CA LYS A 466 36.47 -13.64 5.08
C LYS A 466 37.56 -14.67 5.39
N GLU A 467 38.10 -14.64 6.62
CA GLU A 467 39.25 -15.43 7.07
C GLU A 467 39.07 -15.82 8.56
N ASN A 468 39.61 -16.98 8.98
CA ASN A 468 39.49 -17.50 10.35
C ASN A 468 40.77 -17.24 11.19
N GLY A 469 41.40 -16.08 11.03
CA GLY A 469 42.59 -15.71 11.81
C GLY A 469 42.25 -15.28 13.25
N GLU A 470 43.30 -15.10 14.04
CA GLU A 470 43.19 -14.67 15.44
C GLU A 470 42.54 -13.29 15.55
N ILE A 471 42.90 -12.35 14.67
CA ILE A 471 42.39 -10.99 14.70
C ILE A 471 40.92 -10.91 14.29
N GLU A 472 40.49 -11.71 13.32
CA GLU A 472 39.09 -11.74 12.90
C GLU A 472 38.20 -12.36 13.98
N THR A 473 38.72 -13.36 14.71
CA THR A 473 38.05 -13.94 15.90
C THR A 473 37.83 -12.89 16.99
N LYS A 474 38.84 -12.02 17.21
CA LYS A 474 38.71 -10.87 18.11
C LYS A 474 37.67 -9.87 17.60
N TYR A 475 37.75 -9.49 16.33
CA TYR A 475 36.76 -8.58 15.72
C TYR A 475 35.34 -9.12 15.75
N HIS A 476 35.17 -10.43 15.64
CA HIS A 476 33.86 -11.04 15.72
C HIS A 476 33.25 -10.87 17.11
N THR A 477 34.01 -11.19 18.16
CA THR A 477 33.55 -10.96 19.54
C THR A 477 33.31 -9.47 19.82
N ALA A 478 34.17 -8.58 19.30
CA ALA A 478 33.96 -7.13 19.42
C ALA A 478 32.68 -6.65 18.72
N THR A 479 32.24 -7.33 17.65
CA THR A 479 30.99 -7.01 16.94
C THR A 479 29.76 -7.27 17.83
N HIS A 480 29.76 -8.38 18.58
CA HIS A 480 28.69 -8.71 19.55
C HIS A 480 28.62 -7.67 20.69
N LEU A 481 29.77 -7.27 21.22
CA LEU A 481 29.84 -6.19 22.21
C LEU A 481 29.34 -4.86 21.61
N LEU A 482 29.73 -4.51 20.39
CA LEU A 482 29.26 -3.28 19.73
C LEU A 482 27.73 -3.28 19.54
N ASN A 483 27.15 -4.40 19.08
CA ASN A 483 25.70 -4.53 18.91
C ASN A 483 24.95 -4.26 20.23
N SER A 484 25.43 -4.89 21.31
CA SER A 484 24.84 -4.74 22.64
C SER A 484 25.01 -3.32 23.20
N ALA A 485 26.17 -2.70 22.99
CA ALA A 485 26.41 -1.32 23.42
C ALA A 485 25.51 -0.32 22.68
N LEU A 486 25.32 -0.51 21.37
CA LEU A 486 24.45 0.35 20.56
C LEU A 486 22.99 0.27 21.02
N LYS A 487 22.48 -0.90 21.44
CA LYS A 487 21.13 -1.00 22.02
C LYS A 487 20.98 -0.19 23.31
N LEU A 488 22.00 -0.19 24.16
CA LEU A 488 21.99 0.61 25.40
C LEU A 488 22.11 2.12 25.17
N VAL A 489 22.76 2.53 24.08
CA VAL A 489 23.02 3.95 23.80
C VAL A 489 21.94 4.56 22.91
N VAL A 490 21.57 3.87 21.83
CA VAL A 490 20.66 4.35 20.78
C VAL A 490 19.23 3.89 21.04
N GLY A 491 19.04 2.76 21.71
CA GLY A 491 17.73 2.20 22.07
C GLY A 491 17.51 0.77 21.53
N ASP A 492 16.55 0.07 22.12
CA ASP A 492 16.29 -1.36 21.86
C ASP A 492 15.85 -1.67 20.40
N THR A 493 15.36 -0.66 19.68
CA THR A 493 15.02 -0.79 18.26
C THR A 493 16.24 -0.87 17.35
N SER A 494 17.44 -0.54 17.85
CA SER A 494 18.69 -0.69 17.12
C SER A 494 19.03 -2.18 16.98
N HIS A 495 19.01 -2.68 15.75
CA HIS A 495 19.40 -4.03 15.41
C HIS A 495 20.39 -4.01 14.25
N GLN A 496 21.19 -5.06 14.13
CA GLN A 496 22.15 -5.20 13.04
C GLN A 496 21.42 -5.14 11.68
N MET A 497 22.01 -4.46 10.70
CA MET A 497 21.53 -4.38 9.32
C MET A 497 22.56 -4.96 8.34
N GLY A 498 23.78 -5.21 8.83
CA GLY A 498 24.85 -5.84 8.09
C GLY A 498 26.15 -5.82 8.89
N SER A 499 27.03 -6.79 8.66
CA SER A 499 28.36 -6.82 9.27
C SER A 499 29.40 -7.25 8.23
N ASN A 500 30.64 -6.83 8.40
CA ASN A 500 31.78 -7.34 7.63
C ASN A 500 33.06 -7.19 8.45
N ILE A 501 33.78 -8.28 8.62
CA ILE A 501 35.05 -8.35 9.34
C ILE A 501 36.16 -8.68 8.35
N THR A 502 37.29 -7.98 8.48
CA THR A 502 38.54 -8.26 7.78
C THR A 502 39.69 -8.26 8.78
N SER A 503 40.87 -8.69 8.38
CA SER A 503 42.10 -8.61 9.19
C SER A 503 42.43 -7.18 9.65
N GLU A 504 41.99 -6.18 8.90
CA GLU A 504 42.26 -4.76 9.17
C GLU A 504 41.20 -4.07 10.05
N ARG A 505 39.93 -4.47 9.99
CA ARG A 505 38.82 -3.74 10.63
C ARG A 505 37.53 -4.56 10.76
N LEU A 506 36.63 -4.08 11.61
CA LEU A 506 35.21 -4.44 11.57
C LEU A 506 34.35 -3.30 11.01
N ARG A 507 33.30 -3.67 10.27
CA ARG A 507 32.23 -2.81 9.77
C ARG A 507 30.91 -3.33 10.33
N PHE A 508 30.17 -2.45 10.99
CA PHE A 508 28.87 -2.79 11.56
C PHE A 508 27.83 -1.78 11.11
N ASP A 509 26.77 -2.27 10.47
CA ASP A 509 25.63 -1.49 10.03
C ASP A 509 24.47 -1.79 10.97
N PHE A 510 23.74 -0.76 11.41
CA PHE A 510 22.66 -0.90 12.38
C PHE A 510 21.51 0.06 12.08
N ALA A 511 20.30 -0.33 12.49
CA ALA A 511 19.11 0.49 12.35
C ALA A 511 19.18 1.69 13.30
N CYS A 512 19.22 2.90 12.73
CA CYS A 512 19.20 4.13 13.48
C CYS A 512 18.70 5.25 12.56
N ASP A 513 17.74 6.02 13.06
CA ASP A 513 17.03 7.06 12.31
C ASP A 513 17.75 8.41 12.28
N HIS A 514 18.79 8.58 13.11
CA HIS A 514 19.60 9.78 13.21
C HIS A 514 21.10 9.49 13.06
N LYS A 515 21.90 10.54 12.92
CA LYS A 515 23.36 10.44 12.97
C LYS A 515 23.77 10.40 14.44
N LEU A 516 24.63 9.45 14.83
CA LEU A 516 25.14 9.42 16.20
C LEU A 516 25.84 10.74 16.54
N THR A 517 25.50 11.27 17.71
CA THR A 517 26.20 12.39 18.33
C THR A 517 27.61 11.96 18.77
N GLU A 518 28.50 12.94 18.97
CA GLU A 518 29.84 12.65 19.48
C GLU A 518 29.78 11.96 20.86
N GLU A 519 28.82 12.37 21.71
CA GLU A 519 28.58 11.75 23.02
C GLU A 519 28.15 10.29 22.90
N GLU A 520 27.24 9.95 21.97
CA GLU A 520 26.81 8.57 21.75
C GLU A 520 27.95 7.69 21.22
N ILE A 521 28.80 8.23 20.34
CA ILE A 521 29.98 7.53 19.84
C ILE A 521 30.96 7.25 20.99
N GLU A 522 31.27 8.27 21.80
CA GLU A 522 32.15 8.14 22.97
C GLU A 522 31.60 7.15 23.99
N LYS A 523 30.31 7.25 24.31
CA LYS A 523 29.62 6.35 25.24
C LYS A 523 29.60 4.91 24.75
N THR A 524 29.29 4.70 23.47
CA THR A 524 29.32 3.35 22.85
C THR A 524 30.72 2.74 22.94
N GLN A 525 31.75 3.50 22.54
CA GLN A 525 33.13 3.04 22.61
C GLN A 525 33.56 2.76 24.06
N LYS A 526 33.15 3.60 25.01
CA LYS A 526 33.45 3.42 26.43
C LYS A 526 32.84 2.13 26.97
N ILE A 527 31.56 1.87 26.69
CA ILE A 527 30.86 0.66 27.15
C ILE A 527 31.56 -0.60 26.63
N VAL A 528 31.91 -0.65 25.35
CA VAL A 528 32.63 -1.80 24.77
C VAL A 528 33.97 -2.02 25.47
N ASN A 529 34.74 -0.94 25.69
CA ASN A 529 36.03 -1.06 26.38
C ASN A 529 35.90 -1.43 27.87
N ASP A 530 34.85 -0.97 28.55
CA ASP A 530 34.56 -1.36 29.94
C ASP A 530 34.28 -2.87 30.02
N TRP A 531 33.53 -3.43 29.06
CA TRP A 531 33.29 -4.88 28.97
C TRP A 531 34.54 -5.68 28.59
N ILE A 532 35.44 -5.10 27.79
CA ILE A 532 36.75 -5.70 27.52
C ILE A 532 37.59 -5.74 28.80
N ALA A 533 37.67 -4.62 29.52
CA ALA A 533 38.45 -4.51 30.76
C ALA A 533 37.93 -5.44 31.89
N GLN A 534 36.63 -5.73 31.91
CA GLN A 534 36.02 -6.68 32.85
C GLN A 534 36.44 -8.14 32.61
N GLY A 535 36.94 -8.48 31.42
CA GLY A 535 37.34 -9.84 31.09
C GLY A 535 36.18 -10.85 31.18
N LEU A 536 35.09 -10.55 30.48
CA LEU A 536 33.88 -11.38 30.45
C LEU A 536 34.15 -12.71 29.75
N SER A 537 33.66 -13.80 30.33
CA SER A 537 33.75 -15.13 29.73
C SER A 537 32.78 -15.27 28.57
N VAL A 538 33.27 -15.88 27.48
CA VAL A 538 32.47 -16.25 26.31
C VAL A 538 32.11 -17.74 26.41
N LYS A 539 30.82 -18.06 26.39
CA LYS A 539 30.28 -19.43 26.44
C LYS A 539 29.54 -19.74 25.16
N CYS A 540 29.72 -20.95 24.64
CA CYS A 540 28.98 -21.46 23.48
C CYS A 540 28.17 -22.68 23.90
N GLU A 541 26.88 -22.67 23.63
CA GLU A 541 25.96 -23.75 23.94
C GLU A 541 25.15 -24.12 22.69
N GLU A 542 25.02 -25.42 22.42
CA GLU A 542 24.18 -25.93 21.35
C GLU A 542 22.78 -26.23 21.91
N MET A 543 21.74 -25.75 21.22
CA MET A 543 20.35 -25.94 21.64
C MET A 543 19.39 -25.88 20.46
N SER A 544 18.11 -26.20 20.70
CA SER A 544 17.09 -26.03 19.66
C SER A 544 16.87 -24.55 19.35
N LYS A 545 16.55 -24.26 18.09
CA LYS A 545 16.20 -22.90 17.61
C LYS A 545 15.08 -22.27 18.44
N GLN A 546 14.07 -23.04 18.81
CA GLN A 546 12.97 -22.58 19.67
C GLN A 546 13.47 -22.17 21.06
N LYS A 547 14.29 -23.01 21.70
CA LYS A 547 14.85 -22.71 23.03
C LYS A 547 15.76 -21.48 23.00
N ALA A 548 16.54 -21.30 21.93
CA ALA A 548 17.38 -20.10 21.76
C ALA A 548 16.55 -18.81 21.75
N VAL A 549 15.41 -18.81 21.05
CA VAL A 549 14.47 -17.68 21.03
C VAL A 549 13.84 -17.45 22.41
N GLU A 550 13.41 -18.51 23.10
CA GLU A 550 12.79 -18.43 24.43
C GLU A 550 13.72 -17.81 25.49
N ILE A 551 15.03 -18.07 25.42
CA ILE A 551 16.03 -17.49 26.35
C ILE A 551 16.51 -16.10 25.95
N GLY A 552 15.88 -15.50 24.93
CA GLY A 552 16.14 -14.16 24.43
C GLY A 552 17.45 -14.01 23.65
N ALA A 553 17.90 -15.07 22.96
CA ALA A 553 19.08 -14.94 22.10
C ALA A 553 18.76 -14.10 20.86
N GLU A 554 19.57 -13.07 20.61
CA GLU A 554 19.47 -12.23 19.42
C GLU A 554 19.64 -13.08 18.16
N HIS A 555 18.84 -12.80 17.13
CA HIS A 555 18.91 -13.51 15.86
C HIS A 555 18.45 -12.64 14.69
N GLN A 556 18.93 -12.96 13.48
CA GLN A 556 18.47 -12.31 12.25
C GLN A 556 17.96 -13.32 11.25
N PHE A 557 16.74 -13.13 10.74
CA PHE A 557 16.13 -14.03 9.76
C PHE A 557 16.07 -15.48 10.28
N LEU A 558 15.25 -15.69 11.33
CA LEU A 558 15.14 -16.96 12.05
C LEU A 558 14.95 -18.19 11.14
N ASP A 559 14.25 -18.01 10.02
CA ASP A 559 13.97 -19.06 9.02
C ASP A 559 15.21 -19.61 8.32
N ARG A 560 16.34 -18.89 8.37
CA ARG A 560 17.61 -19.33 7.76
C ARG A 560 18.44 -20.22 8.67
N TYR A 561 18.08 -20.34 9.95
CA TYR A 561 18.80 -21.19 10.88
C TYR A 561 18.25 -22.62 10.89
N PRO A 562 19.13 -23.64 10.96
CA PRO A 562 18.72 -25.02 11.18
C PRO A 562 18.01 -25.19 12.54
N ASP A 563 17.37 -26.35 12.75
CA ASP A 563 16.60 -26.60 13.97
C ASP A 563 17.44 -26.69 15.24
N VAL A 564 18.73 -26.97 15.09
CA VAL A 564 19.74 -26.94 16.15
C VAL A 564 20.73 -25.83 15.85
N VAL A 565 20.99 -24.96 16.83
CA VAL A 565 21.81 -23.75 16.67
C VAL A 565 22.81 -23.62 17.81
N THR A 566 23.90 -22.88 17.56
CA THR A 566 24.87 -22.47 18.58
C THR A 566 24.54 -21.06 19.08
N VAL A 567 24.45 -20.91 20.40
CA VAL A 567 24.23 -19.63 21.09
C VAL A 567 25.50 -19.23 21.81
N TYR A 568 26.02 -18.04 21.50
CA TYR A 568 27.16 -17.45 22.19
C TYR A 568 26.66 -16.44 23.23
N SER A 569 27.09 -16.61 24.49
CA SER A 569 26.85 -15.67 25.58
C SER A 569 28.18 -15.04 26.02
N ILE A 570 28.25 -13.71 26.07
CA ILE A 570 29.41 -12.95 26.54
C ILE A 570 29.03 -12.27 27.84
N GLY A 571 29.46 -12.85 28.97
CA GLY A 571 28.94 -12.45 30.29
C GLY A 571 27.41 -12.40 30.30
N ASP A 572 26.85 -11.34 30.89
CA ASP A 572 25.41 -11.05 30.88
C ASP A 572 25.04 -9.94 29.88
N VAL A 573 25.98 -9.53 29.02
CA VAL A 573 25.83 -8.31 28.19
C VAL A 573 25.39 -8.61 26.76
N SER A 574 25.67 -9.81 26.25
CA SER A 574 25.34 -10.22 24.89
C SER A 574 24.98 -11.70 24.86
N LYS A 575 23.92 -12.05 24.15
CA LYS A 575 23.50 -13.43 23.89
C LYS A 575 22.93 -13.53 22.48
N GLU A 576 23.59 -14.24 21.58
CA GLU A 576 23.21 -14.26 20.16
C GLU A 576 23.36 -15.64 19.52
N ILE A 577 22.50 -15.94 18.54
CA ILE A 577 22.64 -17.13 17.68
C ILE A 577 23.74 -16.85 16.65
N CYS A 578 24.90 -17.49 16.81
CA CYS A 578 26.07 -17.23 15.98
C CYS A 578 26.87 -18.51 15.70
N THR A 579 27.46 -18.61 14.51
CA THR A 579 28.19 -19.80 14.03
C THR A 579 29.69 -19.56 13.81
N GLY A 580 30.19 -18.36 14.09
CA GLY A 580 31.60 -18.03 13.90
C GLY A 580 32.48 -18.17 15.15
N PRO A 581 33.81 -18.23 14.97
CA PRO A 581 34.79 -18.26 16.07
C PRO A 581 34.69 -17.02 16.96
N HIS A 582 34.93 -17.22 18.25
CA HIS A 582 34.99 -16.18 19.27
C HIS A 582 36.21 -16.38 20.17
N VAL A 583 36.67 -15.31 20.81
CA VAL A 583 37.66 -15.43 21.90
C VAL A 583 37.03 -16.12 23.11
N LYS A 584 37.83 -16.63 24.04
CA LYS A 584 37.30 -17.24 25.27
C LYS A 584 36.98 -16.20 26.33
N ASN A 585 37.68 -15.06 26.27
CA ASN A 585 37.53 -13.97 27.20
C ASN A 585 37.68 -12.60 26.51
N THR A 586 36.87 -11.61 26.90
CA THR A 586 36.92 -10.28 26.28
C THR A 586 38.24 -9.55 26.51
N ASN A 587 39.05 -9.92 27.51
CA ASN A 587 40.39 -9.34 27.72
C ASN A 587 41.37 -9.63 26.57
N GLU A 588 41.06 -10.62 25.71
CA GLU A 588 41.87 -10.96 24.53
C GLU A 588 41.74 -9.92 23.41
N LEU A 589 40.77 -9.00 23.50
CA LEU A 589 40.42 -8.06 22.42
C LEU A 589 41.32 -6.82 22.34
N GLY A 590 42.05 -6.46 23.40
CA GLY A 590 42.80 -5.20 23.45
C GLY A 590 41.89 -3.98 23.62
N LYS A 591 42.13 -2.90 22.88
CA LYS A 591 41.35 -1.66 22.96
C LYS A 591 40.49 -1.45 21.72
N PHE A 592 39.18 -1.30 21.90
CA PHE A 592 38.24 -1.03 20.82
C PHE A 592 38.17 0.46 20.47
N VAL A 593 38.34 0.79 19.20
CA VAL A 593 38.33 2.18 18.72
C VAL A 593 37.44 2.35 17.49
N ILE A 594 36.43 3.21 17.59
CA ILE A 594 35.59 3.64 16.47
C ILE A 594 36.38 4.65 15.64
N LYS A 595 36.63 4.33 14.36
CA LYS A 595 37.36 5.19 13.44
C LYS A 595 36.46 6.05 12.57
N LYS A 596 35.25 5.57 12.28
CA LYS A 596 34.29 6.30 11.44
C LYS A 596 32.86 5.90 11.75
N GLU A 597 31.97 6.89 11.73
CA GLU A 597 30.53 6.74 11.70
C GLU A 597 30.00 7.44 10.43
N GLU A 598 29.15 6.76 9.66
CA GLU A 598 28.58 7.30 8.42
C GLU A 598 27.18 6.75 8.10
N ALA A 599 26.42 7.47 7.27
CA ALA A 599 25.16 6.94 6.73
C ALA A 599 25.46 5.79 5.75
N SER A 600 24.76 4.66 5.91
CA SER A 600 24.82 3.54 4.96
C SER A 600 23.68 3.66 3.93
N SER A 601 22.46 3.86 4.43
CA SER A 601 21.25 4.10 3.64
C SER A 601 20.18 4.78 4.53
N SER A 602 19.00 5.10 4.01
CA SER A 602 17.93 5.70 4.81
C SER A 602 17.53 4.80 5.99
N GLY A 603 17.74 5.27 7.22
CA GLY A 603 17.42 4.54 8.46
C GLY A 603 18.49 3.53 8.89
N VAL A 604 19.65 3.52 8.22
CA VAL A 604 20.77 2.63 8.55
C VAL A 604 22.06 3.42 8.68
N ARG A 605 22.72 3.29 9.84
CA ARG A 605 24.02 3.89 10.13
C ARG A 605 25.10 2.82 10.10
N ARG A 606 26.35 3.23 9.90
CA ARG A 606 27.52 2.35 9.78
C ARG A 606 28.66 2.84 10.65
N ILE A 607 29.19 1.94 11.47
CA ILE A 607 30.43 2.10 12.23
C ILE A 607 31.54 1.29 11.58
N LYS A 608 32.73 1.90 11.48
CA LYS A 608 33.99 1.20 11.20
C LYS A 608 34.89 1.33 12.42
N ALA A 609 35.35 0.21 12.94
CA ALA A 609 36.17 0.16 14.15
C ALA A 609 37.36 -0.79 13.99
N ILE A 610 38.36 -0.59 14.84
CA ILE A 610 39.55 -1.44 14.93
C ILE A 610 39.81 -1.84 16.38
N LEU A 611 40.68 -2.84 16.56
CA LEU A 611 41.25 -3.22 17.85
C LEU A 611 42.72 -2.80 17.87
N GLU A 612 43.11 -2.03 18.88
CA GLU A 612 44.49 -1.61 19.14
C GLU A 612 45.07 -2.47 20.28
N ASN A 613 46.33 -2.88 20.16
CA ASN A 613 47.00 -3.67 21.21
C ASN A 613 47.48 -2.82 22.39
#